data_AF-A0A381VV85-F1
#
_entry.id   AF-A0A381VV85-F1
#
_cell.length_a   1.000
_cell.length_b   1.000
_cell.length_c   1.000
_cell.angle_alpha   90.00
_cell.angle_beta   90.00
_cell.angle_gamma   90.00
#
_symmetry.space_group_name_H-M   'P 1'
#
loop_
_entity.id
_entity.type
_entity.pdbx_description
1 polymer ?
#
loop_
_entity_poly.entity_id
_entity_poly.type
_entity_poly.pdbx_seq_one_letter_code
_entity_poly.pdbx_strand_id
1 'polypeptide(L)'
;MSPLLHSAIDAGIGGMRSKGQPWTITPADFFSDVEIVRGLAATILGCDANDISLVPATSYGIATAMRNLSFTTGQEILVLEEQFPSNVYG
;
A
#
# COMPACT_ATOMS: atom_id res chain seq x y z
N MET A 1 -4.00 3.68 15.53
CA MET A 1 -2.53 3.45 15.47
C MET A 1 -2.16 2.42 16.52
N SER A 2 -1.17 1.56 16.23
CA SER A 2 -0.61 0.58 17.16
C SER A 2 0.88 0.88 17.42
N PRO A 3 1.48 0.31 18.48
CA PRO A 3 2.94 0.32 18.64
C PRO A 3 3.65 -0.30 17.43
N LEU A 4 4.90 0.13 17.20
CA LEU A 4 5.77 -0.43 16.16
C LEU A 4 6.79 -1.40 16.78
N LEU A 5 7.12 -2.46 16.06
CA LEU A 5 8.26 -3.33 16.40
C LEU A 5 9.56 -2.51 16.33
N HIS A 6 10.50 -2.75 17.24
CA HIS A 6 11.83 -2.11 17.18
C HIS A 6 12.52 -2.38 15.84
N SER A 7 12.43 -3.60 15.31
CA SER A 7 12.98 -3.95 14.00
C SER A 7 12.38 -3.14 12.85
N ALA A 8 11.09 -2.79 12.93
CA ALA A 8 10.44 -1.95 11.93
C ALA A 8 10.93 -0.50 12.02
N ILE A 9 11.17 0.01 13.22
CA ILE A 9 11.77 1.34 13.44
C ILE A 9 13.18 1.38 12.84
N ASP A 10 14.01 0.37 13.13
CA ASP A 10 15.39 0.29 12.63
C ASP A 10 15.45 0.25 11.10
N ALA A 11 14.58 -0.57 10.47
CA ALA A 11 14.46 -0.63 9.01
C ALA A 11 14.02 0.71 8.42
N GLY A 12 13.05 1.40 9.05
CA GLY A 12 12.60 2.73 8.63
C GLY A 12 13.71 3.77 8.70
N ILE A 13 14.53 3.76 9.75
CA ILE A 13 15.72 4.63 9.87
C ILE A 13 16.72 4.31 8.75
N GLY A 14 16.95 3.03 8.46
CA GLY A 14 17.79 2.59 7.34
C GLY A 14 17.33 3.16 6.00
N GLY A 15 16.06 3.01 5.67
CA GLY A 15 15.48 3.55 4.44
C GLY A 15 15.59 5.09 4.35
N MET A 16 15.38 5.79 5.46
CA MET A 16 15.54 7.25 5.51
C MET A 16 16.98 7.70 5.29
N ARG A 17 17.98 6.96 5.80
CA ARG A 17 19.40 7.23 5.55
C ARG A 17 19.75 7.04 4.08
N SER A 18 19.31 5.94 3.46
CA SER A 18 19.52 5.68 2.03
C SER A 18 18.87 6.78 1.17
N LYS A 19 17.64 7.18 1.50
CA LYS A 19 16.95 8.28 0.82
C LYS A 19 17.68 9.63 0.96
N GLY A 20 18.42 9.83 2.05
CA GLY A 20 19.28 10.99 2.26
C GLY A 20 20.54 11.01 1.39
N GLN A 21 20.89 9.88 0.75
CA GLN A 21 22.01 9.73 -0.17
C GLN A 21 21.55 9.18 -1.53
N PRO A 22 20.66 9.87 -2.26
CA PRO A 22 20.04 9.33 -3.47
C PRO A 22 21.04 8.97 -4.58
N TRP A 23 22.25 9.55 -4.57
CA TRP A 23 23.33 9.22 -5.50
C TRP A 23 23.94 7.84 -5.30
N THR A 24 23.64 7.14 -4.20
CA THR A 24 24.06 5.76 -3.96
C THR A 24 23.01 4.74 -4.40
N ILE A 25 21.80 5.18 -4.76
CA ILE A 25 20.69 4.29 -5.15
C ILE A 25 20.84 3.92 -6.62
N THR A 26 20.92 2.63 -6.90
CA THR A 26 20.94 2.07 -8.25
C THR A 26 19.53 1.79 -8.77
N PRO A 27 19.32 1.66 -10.09
CA PRO A 27 18.02 1.26 -10.63
C PRO A 27 17.45 -0.04 -10.06
N ALA A 28 18.31 -0.99 -9.68
CA ALA A 28 17.87 -2.27 -9.09
C ALA A 28 17.27 -2.07 -7.69
N ASP A 29 17.83 -1.16 -6.89
CA ASP A 29 17.42 -0.88 -5.51
C ASP A 29 15.98 -0.31 -5.44
N PHE A 30 15.47 0.27 -6.53
CA PHE A 30 14.09 0.75 -6.60
C PHE A 30 13.06 -0.38 -6.54
N PHE A 31 13.43 -1.59 -6.97
CA PHE A 31 12.49 -2.71 -7.11
C PHE A 31 12.77 -3.82 -6.11
N SER A 32 14.03 -4.08 -5.75
CA SER A 32 14.42 -5.23 -4.92
C SER A 32 13.64 -5.31 -3.61
N ASP A 33 13.61 -4.22 -2.85
CA ASP A 33 12.95 -4.18 -1.54
C ASP A 33 11.43 -4.27 -1.68
N VAL A 34 10.89 -3.66 -2.74
CA VAL A 34 9.45 -3.69 -3.04
C VAL A 34 8.99 -5.12 -3.32
N GLU A 35 9.72 -5.86 -4.16
CA GLU A 35 9.37 -7.24 -4.52
C GLU A 35 9.47 -8.19 -3.31
N ILE A 36 10.44 -7.98 -2.42
CA ILE A 36 10.53 -8.72 -1.14
C ILE A 36 9.28 -8.46 -0.29
N VAL A 37 8.89 -7.19 -0.11
CA VAL A 37 7.71 -6.81 0.67
C VAL A 37 6.43 -7.40 0.07
N ARG A 38 6.28 -7.35 -1.26
CA ARG A 38 5.12 -7.94 -1.95
C ARG A 38 5.03 -9.45 -1.71
N GLY A 39 6.13 -10.19 -1.84
CA GLY A 39 6.15 -11.63 -1.62
C GLY A 39 5.84 -12.03 -0.16
N LEU A 40 6.39 -11.31 0.81
CA LEU A 40 6.11 -11.55 2.23
C LEU A 40 4.64 -11.25 2.57
N ALA A 41 4.11 -10.12 2.09
CA ALA A 41 2.70 -9.76 2.31
C ALA A 41 1.76 -10.79 1.66
N ALA A 42 2.05 -11.21 0.43
CA ALA A 42 1.29 -12.22 -0.30
C ALA A 42 1.23 -13.56 0.46
N THR A 43 2.34 -13.97 1.09
CA THR A 43 2.38 -15.17 1.94
C THR A 43 1.43 -15.07 3.13
N ILE A 44 1.37 -13.91 3.79
CA ILE A 44 0.48 -13.67 4.95
C ILE A 44 -0.99 -13.63 4.51
N LEU A 45 -1.27 -13.02 3.36
CA LEU A 45 -2.62 -12.79 2.85
C LEU A 45 -3.18 -13.97 2.03
N GLY A 46 -2.32 -14.91 1.61
CA GLY A 46 -2.72 -16.07 0.81
C GLY A 46 -3.06 -15.73 -0.65
N CYS A 47 -2.31 -14.82 -1.28
CA CYS A 47 -2.47 -14.41 -2.68
C CYS A 47 -1.14 -14.43 -3.45
N ASP A 48 -1.15 -14.00 -4.72
CA ASP A 48 0.08 -13.83 -5.49
C ASP A 48 0.75 -12.47 -5.19
N ALA A 49 2.08 -12.40 -5.30
CA ALA A 49 2.79 -11.13 -5.14
C ALA A 49 2.30 -10.07 -6.13
N ASN A 50 1.86 -10.46 -7.33
CA ASN A 50 1.30 -9.59 -8.36
C ASN A 50 -0.04 -8.96 -7.94
N ASP A 51 -0.74 -9.52 -6.95
CA ASP A 51 -2.00 -8.98 -6.41
C ASP A 51 -1.77 -7.86 -5.37
N ILE A 52 -0.52 -7.63 -4.93
CA ILE A 52 -0.19 -6.67 -3.87
C ILE A 52 0.30 -5.34 -4.43
N SER A 53 -0.42 -4.25 -4.19
CA SER A 53 0.07 -2.88 -4.45
C SER A 53 0.47 -2.16 -3.18
N LEU A 54 1.64 -1.51 -3.18
CA LEU A 54 2.06 -0.64 -2.08
C LEU A 54 1.43 0.75 -2.26
N VAL A 55 0.69 1.20 -1.26
CA VAL A 55 0.06 2.54 -1.24
C VAL A 55 0.35 3.26 0.07
N PRO A 56 0.33 4.62 0.10
CA PRO A 56 0.71 5.37 1.29
C PRO A 56 -0.25 5.19 2.49
N ALA A 57 -1.53 4.92 2.21
CA ALA A 57 -2.57 4.74 3.21
C ALA A 57 -3.77 4.00 2.62
N THR A 58 -4.62 3.44 3.48
CA THR A 58 -5.86 2.76 3.10
C THR A 58 -6.77 3.64 2.23
N SER A 59 -6.91 4.93 2.55
CA SER A 59 -7.74 5.86 1.78
C SER A 59 -7.30 6.01 0.33
N TYR A 60 -5.98 6.02 0.07
CA TYR A 60 -5.42 6.08 -1.28
C TYR A 60 -5.72 4.80 -2.06
N GLY A 61 -5.63 3.63 -1.41
CA GLY A 61 -5.97 2.36 -2.03
C GLY A 61 -7.44 2.32 -2.47
N ILE A 62 -8.36 2.73 -1.58
CA ILE A 62 -9.80 2.77 -1.87
C ILE A 62 -10.12 3.76 -3.00
N ALA A 63 -9.60 4.99 -2.92
CA ALA A 63 -9.80 5.99 -3.98
C ALA A 63 -9.25 5.52 -5.33
N THR A 64 -8.11 4.81 -5.34
CA THR A 64 -7.54 4.23 -6.57
C THR A 64 -8.44 3.13 -7.13
N ALA A 65 -8.92 2.21 -6.30
CA ALA A 65 -9.84 1.16 -6.72
C ALA A 65 -11.14 1.76 -7.32
N MET A 66 -11.75 2.72 -6.62
CA MET A 66 -12.96 3.41 -7.09
C MET A 66 -12.79 4.08 -8.45
N ARG A 67 -11.66 4.77 -8.68
CA ARG A 67 -11.39 5.45 -9.96
C ARG A 67 -11.15 4.50 -11.14
N ASN A 68 -10.84 3.24 -10.88
CA ASN A 68 -10.64 2.21 -11.91
C ASN A 68 -11.92 1.40 -12.20
N LEU A 69 -12.99 1.61 -11.44
CA LEU A 69 -14.30 1.00 -11.72
C LEU A 69 -15.06 1.87 -12.73
N SER A 70 -15.73 1.20 -13.67
CA SER A 70 -16.62 1.86 -14.63
C SER A 70 -18.07 1.73 -14.17
N PHE A 71 -18.78 2.85 -14.14
CA PHE A 71 -20.18 2.89 -13.74
C PHE A 71 -21.05 3.42 -14.87
N THR A 72 -22.25 2.86 -15.01
CA THR A 72 -23.31 3.38 -15.87
C THR A 72 -24.39 4.03 -15.02
N THR A 73 -25.08 5.04 -15.58
CA THR A 73 -26.23 5.66 -14.92
C THR A 73 -27.26 4.61 -14.49
N GLY A 74 -27.75 4.73 -13.25
CA GLY A 74 -28.71 3.80 -12.66
C GLY A 74 -28.10 2.63 -11.88
N GLN A 75 -26.78 2.51 -11.83
CA GLN A 75 -26.10 1.60 -10.90
C GLN A 75 -25.97 2.22 -9.51
N GLU A 76 -25.98 1.36 -8.50
CA GLU A 76 -25.88 1.73 -7.09
C GLU A 76 -24.63 1.11 -6.46
N ILE A 77 -24.00 1.82 -5.54
CA ILE A 77 -22.90 1.32 -4.71
C ILE A 77 -23.48 0.99 -3.33
N LEU A 78 -23.55 -0.29 -3.01
CA LEU A 78 -24.00 -0.75 -1.70
C LEU A 78 -22.82 -0.79 -0.73
N VAL A 79 -22.98 -0.15 0.42
CA VAL A 79 -22.01 -0.14 1.51
C VAL A 79 -22.69 -0.52 2.83
N LEU A 80 -21.93 -1.05 3.77
CA LEU A 80 -22.41 -1.25 5.13
C LEU A 80 -22.62 0.11 5.82
N GLU A 81 -23.55 0.17 6.76
CA GLU A 81 -23.69 1.32 7.66
C GLU A 81 -22.41 1.48 8.51
N GLU A 82 -22.06 2.71 8.88
CA GLU A 82 -20.88 3.05 9.68
C GLU A 82 -19.51 2.68 9.06
N GLN A 83 -19.45 2.53 7.74
CA GLN A 83 -18.19 2.37 7.04
C GLN A 83 -17.25 3.56 7.29
N PHE A 84 -15.95 3.26 7.33
CA PHE A 84 -14.93 4.29 7.54
C PHE A 84 -15.06 5.39 6.47
N PRO A 85 -14.90 6.69 6.80
CA PRO A 85 -15.18 7.80 5.89
C PRO A 85 -14.51 7.71 4.51
N SER A 86 -13.29 7.15 4.42
CA SER A 86 -12.61 6.98 3.12
C SER A 86 -13.31 6.03 2.17
N ASN A 87 -14.20 5.15 2.66
CA ASN A 87 -15.00 4.25 1.83
C ASN A 87 -16.30 4.91 1.33
N VAL A 88 -16.63 6.11 1.83
CA VAL A 88 -17.84 6.86 1.47
C VAL A 88 -17.50 8.10 0.67
N TYR A 89 -16.46 8.84 1.08
CA TYR A 89 -16.09 10.13 0.50
C TYR A 89 -14.84 10.08 -0.40
N GLY A 90 -14.34 8.89 -0.73
CA GLY A 90 -13.05 8.65 -1.39
C GLY A 90 -12.71 9.55 -2.57
#